data_AF-A0A9X2NUY2-F1
#
_entry.id   AF-A0A9X2NUY2-F1
#
_cell.length_a   1.000
_cell.length_b   1.000
_cell.length_c   1.000
_cell.angle_alpha   90.00
_cell.angle_beta   90.00
_cell.angle_gamma   90.00
#
_symmetry.space_group_name_H-M   'P 1'
#
loop_
_entity.id
_entity.type
_entity.pdbx_description
1 polymer ?
#
loop_
_entity_poly.entity_id
_entity_poly.type
_entity_poly.pdbx_seq_one_letter_code
_entity_poly.pdbx_strand_id
1 'polypeptide(L)'
;MCHQIIEKILKAYWTNCLMEVPLKIHSLSRLAERTGLDKQLSEEQLDFIDKLEPLNIEARYPSYKERLMKSLTKENTVLNF
;
A
#
# COMPACT_ATOMS: atom_id res chain seq x y z
N MET A 1 6.59 0.18 7.45
CA MET A 1 7.51 0.83 6.49
C MET A 1 7.24 0.42 5.04
N CYS A 2 6.86 -0.83 4.74
CA CYS A 2 6.59 -1.30 3.37
C CYS A 2 5.58 -0.43 2.58
N HIS A 3 4.46 -0.05 3.20
CA HIS A 3 3.48 0.84 2.57
C HIS A 3 4.11 2.16 2.07
N GLN A 4 4.91 2.85 2.91
CA GLN A 4 5.52 4.13 2.54
C GLN A 4 6.53 4.00 1.39
N ILE A 5 7.24 2.87 1.31
CA ILE A 5 8.18 2.59 0.23
C ILE A 5 7.40 2.41 -1.08
N ILE A 6 6.35 1.59 -1.08
CA ILE A 6 5.51 1.35 -2.26
C ILE A 6 4.79 2.63 -2.68
N GLU A 7 4.29 3.43 -1.74
CA GLU A 7 3.69 4.74 -2.02
C GLU A 7 4.66 5.67 -2.76
N LYS A 8 5.93 5.73 -2.32
CA LYS A 8 6.96 6.55 -2.97
C LYS A 8 7.30 6.03 -4.36
N ILE A 9 7.38 4.72 -4.55
CA ILE A 9 7.65 4.10 -5.86
C ILE A 9 6.50 4.40 -6.83
N LEU A 10 5.24 4.22 -6.41
CA LEU A 10 4.07 4.52 -7.24
C LEU A 10 4.00 6.00 -7.60
N LYS A 11 4.36 6.90 -6.68
CA LYS A 11 4.45 8.34 -6.97
C LYS A 11 5.60 8.68 -7.92
N ALA A 12 6.74 8.02 -7.81
CA ALA A 12 7.83 8.19 -8.78
C ALA A 12 7.41 7.70 -10.18
N TYR A 13 6.73 6.55 -10.25
CA TYR A 13 6.19 6.01 -11.49
C TYR A 13 5.15 6.94 -12.12
N TRP A 14 4.26 7.53 -11.31
CA TRP A 14 3.32 8.56 -11.76
C TRP A 14 4.03 9.72 -12.44
N THR A 15 5.03 10.33 -11.78
CA THR A 15 5.79 11.44 -12.35
C THR A 15 6.44 11.05 -13.67
N ASN A 16 6.96 9.83 -13.76
CA ASN A 16 7.62 9.33 -14.97
C ASN A 16 6.64 9.12 -16.14
N CYS A 17 5.45 8.57 -15.89
CA CYS A 17 4.50 8.22 -16.94
C CYS A 17 3.58 9.37 -17.35
N LEU A 18 3.22 10.25 -16.41
CA LEU A 18 2.26 11.32 -16.63
C LEU A 18 2.92 12.69 -16.77
N MET A 19 4.22 12.82 -16.47
CA MET A 19 4.95 14.10 -16.41
C MET A 19 4.28 15.16 -15.52
N GLU A 20 3.53 14.70 -14.52
CA GLU A 20 2.80 15.54 -13.58
C GLU A 20 3.28 15.30 -12.15
N VAL A 21 3.13 16.31 -11.29
CA VAL A 21 3.37 16.15 -9.86
C VAL A 21 2.28 15.24 -9.28
N PRO A 22 2.63 14.14 -8.59
CA PRO A 22 1.64 13.23 -8.03
C PRO A 22 0.76 13.95 -7.01
N LEU A 23 -0.54 13.71 -7.08
CA LEU A 23 -1.49 14.23 -6.10
C LEU A 23 -1.17 13.69 -4.68
N LYS A 24 -1.64 14.40 -3.65
CA LYS A 24 -1.53 13.98 -2.24
C LYS A 24 -2.49 12.82 -1.90
N ILE A 25 -2.34 11.72 -2.64
CA ILE A 25 -3.05 10.47 -2.46
C ILE A 25 -2.13 9.51 -1.70
N HIS A 26 -2.71 8.77 -0.76
CA HIS A 26 -2.01 7.81 0.09
C HIS A 26 -2.52 6.37 -0.07
N SER A 27 -3.58 6.18 -0.86
CA SER A 27 -4.11 4.89 -1.24
C SER A 27 -3.25 4.32 -2.37
N LEU A 28 -2.66 3.14 -2.17
CA LEU A 28 -1.80 2.50 -3.16
C LEU A 28 -2.64 2.02 -4.35
N SER A 29 -3.82 1.46 -4.08
CA SER A 29 -4.78 1.04 -5.11
C SER A 29 -5.13 2.19 -6.07
N ARG A 30 -5.47 3.37 -5.54
CA ARG A 30 -5.73 4.57 -6.36
C ARG A 30 -4.52 5.09 -7.12
N LEU A 31 -3.31 4.99 -6.55
CA LEU A 31 -2.09 5.38 -7.26
C LEU A 31 -1.79 4.42 -8.43
N ALA A 32 -2.01 3.11 -8.24
CA ALA A 32 -1.86 2.11 -9.28
C ALA A 32 -2.89 2.30 -10.41
N GLU A 33 -4.16 2.49 -10.08
CA GLU A 33 -5.24 2.72 -11.06
C GLU A 33 -4.98 3.94 -11.95
N ARG A 34 -4.56 5.05 -11.33
CA ARG A 34 -4.31 6.31 -12.04
C ARG A 34 -3.13 6.26 -13.00
N THR A 35 -2.18 5.36 -12.73
CA THR A 35 -1.02 5.12 -13.60
C THR A 35 -1.26 3.97 -14.60
N GLY A 36 -2.42 3.30 -14.52
CA GLY A 36 -2.73 2.11 -15.30
C GLY A 36 -1.88 0.89 -14.94
N LEU A 37 -1.15 0.95 -13.83
CA LEU A 37 -0.28 -0.13 -13.35
C LEU A 37 -1.10 -1.28 -12.79
N ASP A 38 -2.28 -1.00 -12.23
CA ASP A 38 -3.26 -1.99 -11.76
C ASP A 38 -3.53 -3.11 -12.78
N LYS A 39 -3.57 -2.77 -14.08
CA LYS A 39 -3.80 -3.73 -15.16
C LYS A 39 -2.61 -4.64 -15.46
N GLN A 40 -1.43 -4.31 -14.95
CA GLN A 40 -0.19 -5.06 -15.13
C GLN A 40 0.19 -5.86 -13.89
N LEU A 41 -0.47 -5.61 -12.77
CA LEU A 41 -0.26 -6.36 -11.54
C LEU A 41 -1.03 -7.69 -11.59
N SER A 42 -0.41 -8.73 -11.04
CA SER A 42 -1.12 -9.99 -10.80
C SER A 42 -2.17 -9.83 -9.70
N GLU A 43 -3.14 -10.75 -9.65
CA GLU A 43 -4.12 -10.83 -8.58
C GLU A 43 -3.46 -10.87 -7.18
N GLU A 44 -2.40 -11.68 -7.03
CA GLU A 44 -1.62 -11.75 -5.78
C GLU A 44 -0.99 -10.41 -5.38
N GLN A 45 -0.54 -9.60 -6.36
CA GLN A 45 0.04 -8.28 -6.10
C GLN A 45 -1.03 -7.25 -5.74
N LEU A 46 -2.22 -7.34 -6.34
CA LEU A 46 -3.38 -6.52 -5.98
C LEU A 46 -3.86 -6.85 -4.56
N ASP A 47 -3.99 -8.14 -4.23
CA ASP A 47 -4.29 -8.61 -2.88
C ASP A 47 -3.26 -8.14 -1.86
N PHE A 48 -1.99 -8.11 -2.25
CA PHE A 48 -0.92 -7.58 -1.40
C PHE A 48 -1.05 -6.07 -1.16
N ILE A 49 -1.40 -5.31 -2.19
CA ILE A 49 -1.69 -3.87 -2.06
C ILE A 49 -2.86 -3.65 -1.10
N ASP A 50 -3.95 -4.40 -1.24
CA ASP A 50 -5.13 -4.29 -0.38
C ASP A 50 -4.82 -4.61 1.07
N LYS A 51 -3.96 -5.59 1.33
CA LYS A 51 -3.45 -5.91 2.68
C LYS A 51 -2.61 -4.78 3.27
N LEU A 52 -1.88 -4.02 2.45
CA LEU A 52 -1.03 -2.91 2.90
C LEU A 52 -1.81 -1.62 3.15
N GLU A 53 -2.90 -1.38 2.41
CA GLU A 53 -3.73 -0.17 2.48
C GLU A 53 -4.10 0.28 3.93
N PRO A 54 -4.58 -0.61 4.83
CA PRO A 54 -4.91 -0.22 6.22
C PRO A 54 -3.69 0.09 7.09
N LEU A 55 -2.52 -0.47 6.77
CA LEU A 55 -1.29 -0.32 7.55
C LEU A 55 -0.72 1.11 7.51
N ASN A 56 -1.21 1.94 6.59
CA ASN A 56 -0.86 3.36 6.48
C ASN A 56 -1.60 4.27 7.48
N ILE A 57 -2.78 3.83 7.94
CA ILE A 57 -3.60 4.55 8.93
C ILE A 57 -3.14 4.18 10.35
N GLU A 58 -2.66 2.95 10.53
CA GLU A 58 -2.23 2.41 11.84
C GLU A 58 -1.07 3.11 12.51
N ALA A 59 -0.17 3.72 11.74
CA ALA A 59 0.93 4.48 12.31
C ALA A 59 0.50 5.83 12.91
N ARG A 60 -0.75 6.28 12.68
CA ARG A 60 -1.24 7.60 13.09
C ARG A 60 -2.30 7.61 14.20
N TYR A 61 -3.02 6.50 14.43
CA TYR A 61 -4.09 6.44 15.46
C TYR A 61 -3.95 5.22 16.40
N PRO A 62 -3.61 5.43 17.68
CA PRO A 62 -3.32 4.35 18.65
C PRO A 62 -4.44 3.32 18.86
N SER A 63 -5.71 3.72 18.75
CA SER A 63 -6.88 2.84 19.00
C SER A 63 -7.20 1.90 17.84
N TYR A 64 -6.71 2.18 16.64
CA TYR A 64 -6.83 1.28 15.49
C TYR A 64 -5.70 0.24 15.50
N LYS A 65 -4.49 0.64 15.93
CA LYS A 65 -3.34 -0.23 16.17
C LYS A 65 -3.67 -1.41 17.09
N GLU A 66 -4.37 -1.19 18.21
CA GLU A 66 -4.75 -2.30 19.11
C GLU A 66 -5.69 -3.33 18.47
N ARG A 67 -6.58 -2.89 17.58
CA ARG A 67 -7.50 -3.79 16.89
C ARG A 67 -6.79 -4.60 15.81
N LEU A 68 -5.88 -3.99 15.07
CA LEU A 68 -5.10 -4.75 14.10
C LEU A 68 -4.07 -5.67 14.76
N MET A 69 -3.39 -5.23 15.82
CA MET A 69 -2.49 -6.10 16.59
C MET A 69 -3.20 -7.35 17.10
N LYS A 70 -4.52 -7.28 17.34
CA LYS A 70 -5.36 -8.43 17.68
C LYS A 70 -5.78 -9.28 16.47
N SER A 71 -5.85 -8.71 15.27
CA SER A 71 -6.18 -9.44 14.03
C SER A 71 -4.95 -10.06 13.34
N LEU A 72 -3.74 -9.63 13.70
CA LEU A 72 -2.48 -10.24 13.26
C LEU A 72 -2.28 -11.59 13.96
N THR A 73 -2.83 -12.65 13.37
CA THR A 73 -2.57 -14.04 13.80
C THR A 73 -1.20 -14.51 13.32
N LYS A 74 -0.68 -15.59 13.95
CA LYS A 74 0.63 -16.18 13.64
C LYS A 74 0.78 -16.51 12.15
N GLU A 75 -0.31 -16.87 11.47
CA GLU A 75 -0.38 -17.15 10.02
C GLU A 75 -0.12 -15.92 9.14
N ASN A 76 -0.47 -14.71 9.61
CA ASN A 76 -0.26 -13.44 8.90
C ASN A 76 1.07 -12.74 9.29
N THR A 77 1.85 -13.33 10.21
CA THR A 77 3.11 -12.75 10.72
C THR A 77 4.35 -13.60 10.44
N VAL A 78 4.24 -14.74 9.75
CA VAL A 78 5.43 -15.53 9.37
C VAL A 78 6.10 -14.90 8.14
N LEU A 79 6.94 -13.91 8.40
CA LEU A 79 8.18 -13.76 7.64
C LEU A 79 9.04 -14.99 7.97
N ASN A 80 8.95 -16.03 7.14
CA ASN A 80 9.99 -17.04 7.07
C ASN A 80 11.22 -16.36 6.43
N PHE A 81 12.13 -15.88 7.28
CA PHE A 81 13.52 -15.65 6.91
C PHE A 81 14.27 -16.98 6.86
#